data_AF-A0A7W0WPN9-F1
#
_entry.id   AF-A0A7W0WPN9-F1
#
_cell.length_a   1.000
_cell.length_b   1.000
_cell.length_c   1.000
_cell.angle_alpha   90.00
_cell.angle_beta   90.00
_cell.angle_gamma   90.00
#
_symmetry.space_group_name_H-M   'P 1'
#
loop_
_entity.id
_entity.type
_entity.pdbx_description
1 polymer ?
#
loop_
_entity_poly.entity_id
_entity_poly.type
_entity_poly.pdbx_seq_one_letter_code
_entity_poly.pdbx_strand_id
1 'polypeptide(L)'
;AQVPAGADGLSLSGGEPLQQAAAIVPLLEAARARGLSTLAFSGYTREEIQALPSGLEVLAHLDVLIDGRYVAAERLATGLRGSANQRILLLTERYSLADVEATPTGEIRISPTGEVVLTGVDPLKLKTLRKA
;
A
#
# COMPACT_ATOMS: atom_id res chain seq x y z
N ALA A 1 -9.58 -16.25 2.63
CA ALA A 1 -9.24 -15.57 3.91
C ALA A 1 -10.44 -14.74 4.34
N GLN A 2 -10.77 -14.68 5.63
CA GLN A 2 -11.79 -13.74 6.13
C GLN A 2 -11.16 -12.35 6.25
N VAL A 3 -11.89 -11.31 5.86
CA VAL A 3 -11.49 -9.92 6.10
C VAL A 3 -11.63 -9.66 7.60
N PRO A 4 -10.60 -9.14 8.29
CA PRO A 4 -10.69 -8.82 9.72
C PRO A 4 -11.86 -7.88 10.02
N ALA A 5 -12.51 -8.08 11.16
CA ALA A 5 -13.54 -7.14 11.62
C ALA A 5 -12.90 -5.75 11.85
N GLY A 6 -13.48 -4.71 11.26
CA GLY A 6 -12.98 -3.33 11.35
C GLY A 6 -11.91 -2.96 10.31
N ALA A 7 -11.72 -3.75 9.25
CA ALA A 7 -10.90 -3.32 8.12
C ALA A 7 -11.63 -2.25 7.29
N ASP A 8 -10.95 -1.13 7.04
CA ASP A 8 -11.48 -0.01 6.24
C ASP A 8 -10.97 -0.01 4.78
N GLY A 9 -10.03 -0.90 4.47
CA GLY A 9 -9.33 -0.93 3.19
C GLY A 9 -8.55 -2.19 2.88
N LEU A 10 -8.18 -2.31 1.61
CA LEU A 10 -7.29 -3.31 1.05
C LEU A 10 -6.10 -2.59 0.40
N SER A 11 -4.90 -2.85 0.91
CA SER A 11 -3.65 -2.41 0.28
C SER A 11 -2.95 -3.59 -0.40
N LEU A 12 -2.67 -3.48 -1.69
CA LEU A 12 -1.85 -4.42 -2.45
C LEU A 12 -0.38 -3.98 -2.36
N SER A 13 0.46 -4.82 -1.75
CA SER A 13 1.90 -4.60 -1.60
C SER A 13 2.65 -5.93 -1.75
N GLY A 14 3.98 -5.89 -1.86
CA GLY A 14 4.82 -7.09 -2.01
C GLY A 14 5.83 -6.92 -3.14
N GLY A 15 6.02 -7.97 -3.96
CA GLY A 15 6.76 -7.87 -5.22
C GLY A 15 6.08 -6.92 -6.22
N GLU A 16 5.95 -7.30 -7.48
CA GLU A 16 5.06 -6.54 -8.39
C GLU A 16 3.67 -7.20 -8.37
N PRO A 17 2.66 -6.61 -7.70
CA PRO A 17 1.34 -7.23 -7.63
C PRO A 17 0.78 -7.46 -9.04
N LEU A 18 1.00 -6.52 -9.96
CA LEU A 18 0.32 -6.51 -11.25
C LEU A 18 0.86 -7.54 -12.25
N GLN A 19 1.93 -8.26 -11.91
CA GLN A 19 2.35 -9.46 -12.66
C GLN A 19 1.33 -10.62 -12.56
N GLN A 20 0.39 -10.55 -11.62
CA GLN A 20 -0.68 -11.51 -11.42
C GLN A 20 -2.06 -10.83 -11.50
N ALA A 21 -2.21 -9.88 -12.44
CA ALA A 21 -3.41 -9.05 -12.61
C ALA A 21 -4.72 -9.85 -12.68
N ALA A 22 -4.73 -11.00 -13.36
CA ALA A 22 -5.91 -11.86 -13.48
C ALA A 22 -6.45 -12.37 -12.12
N ALA A 23 -5.59 -12.54 -11.12
CA ALA A 23 -5.99 -12.92 -9.76
C ALA A 23 -6.36 -11.70 -8.89
N ILE A 24 -5.82 -10.52 -9.22
CA ILE A 24 -6.03 -9.29 -8.45
C ILE A 24 -7.38 -8.64 -8.74
N VAL A 25 -7.84 -8.67 -9.99
CA VAL A 25 -9.11 -8.03 -10.36
C VAL A 25 -10.28 -8.54 -9.51
N PRO A 26 -10.54 -9.87 -9.40
CA PRO A 26 -11.63 -10.38 -8.58
C PRO A 26 -11.48 -10.03 -7.09
N LEU A 27 -10.24 -9.91 -6.60
CA LEU A 27 -9.98 -9.50 -5.22
C LEU A 27 -10.36 -8.03 -4.98
N LEU A 28 -9.99 -7.13 -5.90
CA LEU A 28 -10.36 -5.72 -5.81
C LEU A 28 -11.87 -5.52 -5.96
N GLU A 29 -12.52 -6.22 -6.88
CA GLU A 29 -13.98 -6.26 -7.00
C GLU A 29 -14.65 -6.66 -5.69
N ALA A 30 -14.20 -7.77 -5.10
CA ALA A 30 -14.74 -8.28 -3.85
C ALA A 30 -14.51 -7.33 -2.67
N ALA A 31 -13.39 -6.60 -2.64
CA ALA A 31 -13.11 -5.58 -1.64
C ALA A 31 -14.08 -4.40 -1.76
N ARG A 32 -14.30 -3.90 -2.97
CA ARG A 32 -15.21 -2.76 -3.19
C ARG A 32 -16.67 -3.09 -3.02
N ALA A 33 -17.09 -4.30 -3.37
CA ALA A 33 -18.44 -4.79 -3.06
C ALA A 33 -18.70 -4.82 -1.54
N ARG A 34 -17.65 -4.84 -0.71
CA ARG A 34 -17.71 -4.75 0.75
C ARG A 34 -17.53 -3.31 1.29
N GLY A 35 -17.43 -2.32 0.42
CA GLY A 35 -17.21 -0.92 0.78
C GLY A 35 -15.77 -0.58 1.21
N LEU A 36 -14.83 -1.52 1.08
CA LEU A 36 -13.42 -1.28 1.43
C LEU A 36 -12.78 -0.31 0.43
N SER A 37 -11.86 0.53 0.93
CA SER A 37 -10.96 1.26 0.05
C SER A 37 -9.97 0.34 -0.63
N THR A 38 -9.44 0.74 -1.78
CA THR A 38 -8.40 -0.02 -2.49
C THR A 38 -7.17 0.83 -2.79
N LEU A 39 -6.01 0.37 -2.34
CA LEU A 39 -4.71 1.00 -2.59
C LEU A 39 -3.76 -0.02 -3.21
N ALA A 40 -2.88 0.40 -4.11
CA ALA A 40 -1.78 -0.44 -4.59
C ALA A 40 -0.44 0.29 -4.56
N PHE A 41 0.61 -0.43 -4.16
CA PHE A 41 1.99 -0.08 -4.43
C PHE A 41 2.46 -0.86 -5.65
N SER A 42 2.99 -0.18 -6.66
CA SER A 42 3.52 -0.83 -7.86
C SER A 42 4.86 -0.23 -8.26
N GLY A 43 5.77 -1.07 -8.75
CA GLY A 43 6.99 -0.61 -9.39
C GLY A 43 6.73 -0.07 -10.80
N TYR A 44 5.58 -0.37 -11.39
CA TYR A 44 5.15 0.20 -12.65
C TYR A 44 4.57 1.60 -12.48
N THR A 45 4.76 2.45 -13.47
CA THR A 45 4.01 3.71 -13.57
C THR A 45 2.59 3.44 -14.04
N ARG A 46 1.66 4.37 -13.79
CA ARG A 46 0.28 4.30 -14.34
C ARG A 46 0.28 3.98 -15.83
N GLU A 47 1.17 4.60 -16.59
CA GLU A 47 1.28 4.41 -18.04
C GLU A 47 1.74 2.99 -18.39
N GLU A 48 2.75 2.45 -17.69
CA GLU A 48 3.17 1.05 -17.81
C GLU A 48 2.00 0.09 -17.46
N ILE A 49 1.22 0.42 -16.42
CA ILE A 49 0.06 -0.38 -16.00
C ILE A 49 -1.01 -0.37 -17.09
N GLN A 50 -1.35 0.80 -17.66
CA GLN A 50 -2.36 0.91 -18.72
C GLN A 50 -2.06 0.02 -19.93
N ALA A 51 -0.79 -0.27 -20.20
CA ALA A 51 -0.36 -1.13 -21.30
C ALA A 51 -0.46 -2.65 -21.01
N LEU A 52 -0.77 -3.05 -19.77
CA LEU A 52 -0.94 -4.46 -19.40
C LEU A 52 -2.31 -5.00 -19.87
N PRO A 53 -2.43 -6.31 -20.18
CA PRO A 53 -3.68 -6.93 -20.64
C PRO A 53 -4.91 -6.72 -19.73
N SER A 54 -4.73 -6.45 -18.44
CA SER A 54 -5.79 -6.12 -17.47
C SER A 54 -5.51 -4.82 -16.72
N GLY A 55 -4.63 -3.97 -17.26
CA GLY A 55 -4.16 -2.76 -16.61
C GLY A 55 -5.25 -1.74 -16.33
N LEU A 56 -6.06 -1.44 -17.35
CA LEU A 56 -7.17 -0.51 -17.23
C LEU A 56 -8.24 -0.98 -16.24
N GLU A 57 -8.49 -2.28 -16.21
CA GLU A 57 -9.41 -2.89 -15.25
C GLU A 57 -8.87 -2.73 -13.84
N VAL A 58 -7.62 -3.13 -13.58
CA VAL A 58 -6.97 -2.90 -12.28
C VAL A 58 -7.05 -1.44 -11.85
N LEU A 59 -6.74 -0.48 -12.73
CA LEU A 59 -6.77 0.95 -12.41
C LEU A 59 -8.19 1.44 -12.09
N ALA A 60 -9.19 0.98 -12.84
CA ALA A 60 -10.59 1.24 -12.51
C ALA A 60 -10.96 0.64 -11.14
N HIS A 61 -10.19 -0.35 -10.69
CA HIS A 61 -10.32 -1.06 -9.43
C HIS A 61 -9.64 -0.47 -8.19
N LEU A 62 -8.92 0.64 -8.34
CA LEU A 62 -8.15 1.30 -7.29
C LEU A 62 -8.72 2.68 -6.90
N ASP A 63 -8.64 3.04 -5.62
CA ASP A 63 -8.85 4.41 -5.13
C ASP A 63 -7.53 5.20 -5.14
N VAL A 64 -6.43 4.55 -4.73
CA VAL A 64 -5.10 5.15 -4.65
C VAL A 64 -4.06 4.24 -5.30
N LEU A 65 -3.17 4.81 -6.10
CA LEU A 65 -2.00 4.13 -6.64
C LEU A 65 -0.73 4.87 -6.23
N ILE A 66 0.20 4.16 -5.60
CA ILE A 66 1.57 4.61 -5.36
C ILE A 66 2.43 3.97 -6.43
N ASP A 67 2.82 4.75 -7.44
CA ASP A 67 3.46 4.25 -8.64
C ASP A 67 4.96 4.57 -8.72
N GLY A 68 5.68 3.74 -9.49
CA GLY A 68 7.11 3.90 -9.73
C GLY A 68 8.02 3.01 -8.88
N ARG A 69 9.12 2.56 -9.51
CA ARG A 69 10.15 1.71 -8.88
C ARG A 69 10.79 2.42 -7.69
N TYR A 70 11.05 1.67 -6.62
CA TYR A 70 11.79 2.21 -5.47
C TYR A 70 13.24 2.54 -5.85
N VAL A 71 13.68 3.75 -5.52
CA VAL A 71 15.06 4.21 -5.72
C VAL A 71 15.70 4.51 -4.37
N ALA A 72 16.64 3.65 -3.96
CA ALA A 72 17.27 3.76 -2.64
C ALA A 72 18.00 5.09 -2.38
N ALA A 73 18.60 5.68 -3.42
CA ALA A 73 19.27 6.98 -3.34
C ALA A 73 18.30 8.15 -3.12
N GLU A 74 17.03 7.94 -3.41
CA GLU A 74 15.96 8.93 -3.28
C GLU A 74 15.01 8.59 -2.12
N ARG A 75 15.47 7.79 -1.14
CA ARG A 75 14.62 7.34 -0.03
C ARG A 75 13.93 8.53 0.65
N LEU A 76 12.62 8.45 0.73
CA LEU A 76 11.79 9.31 1.56
C LEU A 76 11.36 8.58 2.83
N ALA A 77 11.27 9.33 3.91
CA ALA A 77 10.79 8.86 5.21
C ALA A 77 9.46 9.55 5.58
N THR A 78 8.60 9.79 4.58
CA THR A 78 7.34 10.53 4.77
C THR A 78 6.17 9.85 4.08
N GLY A 79 5.09 9.61 4.82
CA GLY A 79 3.87 8.99 4.32
C GLY A 79 4.12 7.61 3.70
N LEU A 80 3.41 7.33 2.60
CA LEU A 80 3.46 6.05 1.91
C LEU A 80 4.51 5.96 0.79
N ARG A 81 5.20 7.06 0.46
CA ARG A 81 6.24 7.05 -0.59
C ARG A 81 7.56 6.55 -0.02
N GLY A 82 8.06 5.45 -0.59
CA GLY A 82 9.38 4.91 -0.25
C GLY A 82 10.51 5.74 -0.85
N SER A 83 10.34 6.30 -2.05
CA SER A 83 11.34 7.15 -2.73
C SER A 83 10.74 8.35 -3.48
N ALA A 84 11.56 9.36 -3.77
CA ALA A 84 11.10 10.68 -4.27
C ALA A 84 10.48 10.63 -5.66
N ASN A 85 10.96 9.72 -6.52
CA ASN A 85 10.39 9.47 -7.82
C ASN A 85 8.97 8.86 -7.78
N GLN A 86 8.51 8.33 -6.64
CA GLN A 86 7.20 7.70 -6.56
C GLN A 86 6.08 8.73 -6.47
N ARG A 87 4.98 8.49 -7.17
CA ARG A 87 3.83 9.41 -7.21
C ARG A 87 2.65 8.81 -6.47
N ILE A 88 1.89 9.68 -5.80
CA ILE A 88 0.57 9.33 -5.26
C ILE A 88 -0.45 9.75 -6.30
N LEU A 89 -1.19 8.79 -6.84
CA LEU A 89 -2.25 9.02 -7.81
C LEU A 89 -3.58 8.68 -7.17
N LEU A 90 -4.42 9.70 -7.02
CA LEU A 90 -5.82 9.53 -6.61
C LEU A 90 -6.62 9.19 -7.86
N LEU A 91 -7.25 8.02 -7.86
CA LEU A 91 -8.03 7.50 -8.99
C LEU A 91 -9.53 7.67 -8.77
N THR A 92 -9.93 7.95 -7.53
CA THR A 92 -11.30 8.30 -7.13
C THR A 92 -11.27 9.46 -6.14
N GLU A 93 -12.44 10.04 -5.87
CA GLU A 93 -12.62 11.13 -4.89
C GLU A 93 -12.72 10.60 -3.43
N ARG A 94 -12.43 9.31 -3.19
CA ARG A 94 -12.57 8.72 -1.85
C ARG A 94 -11.60 9.32 -0.84
N TYR A 95 -10.41 9.70 -1.28
CA TYR A 95 -9.35 10.29 -0.46
C TYR A 95 -8.81 11.55 -1.12
N SER A 96 -8.46 12.53 -0.29
CA SER A 96 -7.62 13.64 -0.70
C SER A 96 -6.14 13.27 -0.58
N LEU A 97 -5.26 14.08 -1.18
CA LEU A 97 -3.82 13.88 -1.03
C LEU A 97 -3.39 14.01 0.45
N ALA A 98 -4.00 14.94 1.19
CA ALA A 98 -3.72 15.15 2.60
C ALA A 98 -4.06 13.92 3.44
N ASP A 99 -5.15 13.23 3.13
CA ASP A 99 -5.53 11.99 3.83
C ASP A 99 -4.47 10.90 3.64
N VAL A 100 -3.99 10.73 2.40
CA VAL A 100 -2.96 9.72 2.08
C VAL A 100 -1.61 10.09 2.70
N GLU A 101 -1.21 11.36 2.65
CA GLU A 101 0.05 11.83 3.22
C GLU A 101 0.08 11.77 4.75
N ALA A 102 -1.07 11.88 5.41
CA ALA A 102 -1.20 11.72 6.86
C ALA A 102 -1.07 10.26 7.34
N THR A 103 -0.98 9.29 6.42
CA THR A 103 -0.85 7.87 6.80
C THR A 103 0.43 7.65 7.61
N PRO A 104 0.34 6.99 8.79
CA PRO A 104 1.52 6.68 9.59
C PRO A 104 2.55 5.88 8.79
N THR A 105 3.82 6.23 8.96
CA THR A 105 4.95 5.56 8.27
C THR A 105 5.28 4.19 8.84
N GLY A 106 4.67 3.81 9.97
CA GLY A 106 4.86 2.51 10.60
C GLY A 106 3.74 2.09 11.54
N GLU A 107 3.66 0.79 11.77
CA GLU A 107 2.73 0.12 12.67
C GLU A 107 3.53 -0.64 13.74
N ILE A 108 3.07 -0.58 14.99
CA ILE A 108 3.57 -1.41 16.09
C ILE A 108 2.43 -2.32 16.54
N ARG A 109 2.67 -3.63 16.48
CA ARG A 109 1.76 -4.64 17.00
C ARG A 109 2.40 -5.33 18.19
N ILE A 110 1.70 -5.31 19.32
CA ILE A 110 2.12 -5.99 20.56
C ILE A 110 1.13 -7.13 20.78
N SER A 111 1.62 -8.38 20.78
CA SER A 111 0.80 -9.54 21.04
C SER A 111 0.49 -9.68 22.54
N PRO A 112 -0.52 -10.47 22.93
CA PRO A 112 -0.77 -10.80 24.33
C PRO A 112 0.40 -11.50 25.03
N THR A 113 1.32 -12.13 24.28
CA THR A 113 2.53 -12.77 24.83
C THR A 113 3.70 -11.79 24.98
N GLY A 114 3.52 -10.53 24.61
CA GLY A 114 4.56 -9.50 24.65
C GLY A 114 5.49 -9.48 23.43
N GLU A 115 5.16 -10.23 22.37
CA GLU A 115 5.87 -10.14 21.09
C GLU A 115 5.58 -8.79 20.44
N VAL A 116 6.62 -8.09 19.99
CA VAL A 116 6.49 -6.80 19.32
C VAL A 116 6.92 -6.94 17.86
N VAL A 117 6.00 -6.63 16.94
CA VAL A 117 6.26 -6.58 15.50
C VAL A 117 6.14 -5.12 15.04
N LEU A 118 7.17 -4.64 14.34
CA LEU A 118 7.19 -3.31 13.74
C LEU A 118 7.26 -3.43 12.22
N THR A 119 6.33 -2.79 11.52
CA THR A 119 6.22 -2.82 10.06
C THR A 119 5.99 -1.40 9.52
N GLY A 120 6.16 -1.20 8.20
CA GLY A 120 5.88 0.07 7.52
C GLY A 120 7.01 0.56 6.62
N VAL A 121 6.85 1.78 6.10
CA VAL A 121 7.81 2.45 5.21
C VAL A 121 9.03 2.94 5.98
N ASP A 122 8.83 3.50 7.18
CA ASP A 122 9.89 3.94 8.09
C ASP A 122 9.51 3.64 9.54
N PRO A 123 9.47 2.35 9.95
CA PRO A 123 9.08 1.95 11.29
C PRO A 123 10.11 2.41 12.32
N LEU A 124 9.63 2.63 13.55
CA LEU A 124 10.48 2.94 14.70
C LEU A 124 11.58 1.87 14.87
N LYS A 125 12.82 2.33 15.10
CA LYS A 125 13.94 1.44 15.39
C LYS A 125 14.07 1.28 16.90
N LEU A 126 13.64 0.14 17.44
CA LEU A 126 13.88 -0.18 18.84
C LEU A 126 15.39 -0.34 19.07
N LYS A 127 15.97 0.57 19.85
CA LYS A 127 17.30 0.31 20.43
C LYS A 127 17.13 -0.86 21.38
N THR A 128 17.97 -1.88 21.25
CA THR A 128 18.03 -2.98 22.22
C THR A 128 18.27 -2.38 23.60
N LEU A 129 17.24 -2.35 24.44
CA LEU A 129 17.43 -2.11 25.87
C LEU A 129 18.19 -3.33 26.38
N ARG A 130 19.52 -3.23 26.46
CA ARG A 130 20.32 -4.21 27.20
C ARG A 130 19.74 -4.20 28.61
N LYS A 131 19.19 -5.34 29.05
CA LYS A 131 18.88 -5.57 30.46
C LYS A 131 20.15 -5.23 31.25
N ALA A 132 20.04 -4.26 32.14
CA ALA A 132 21.03 -4.04 33.20
C ALA A 132 20.99 -5.22 34.17
#